data_AF-A0A139N7R5-F1
#
_entry.id   AF-A0A139N7R5-F1
#
_cell.length_a   1.000
_cell.length_b   1.000
_cell.length_c   1.000
_cell.angle_alpha   90.00
_cell.angle_beta   90.00
_cell.angle_gamma   90.00
#
_symmetry.space_group_name_H-M   'P 1'
#
loop_
_entity.id
_entity.type
_entity.pdbx_description
1 polymer ?
#
loop_
_entity_poly.entity_id
_entity_poly.type
_entity_poly.pdbx_seq_one_letter_code
_entity_poly.pdbx_strand_id
1 'polypeptide(L)'
;MNSYKVLKFDDEFVYLTQDGKIKKLARDLFDFDIKLGDKVDYIQDGDIVLVLPNQDEAALDLNDDKSVKSGLLQGILNLFLETLSIHNNDLGNLKKIFSQLLVTLFMAWSLLGVIAIEILLLIESLITFIWRLLVKGVKGLHIVDNSRKYMAYRKEQEAIRNQENREEEERLLRLALEQEKTAKAEAAKDDSSDNETPDVKETNNDSTQNTTEKD
;
A
#
# COMPACT_ATOMS: atom_id res chain seq x y z
N MET A 1 52.84 -19.28 -16.86
CA MET A 1 52.40 -20.51 -16.16
C MET A 1 53.03 -21.69 -16.89
N ASN A 2 53.67 -22.59 -16.16
CA ASN A 2 54.31 -23.78 -16.74
C ASN A 2 53.32 -24.94 -16.70
N SER A 3 52.29 -24.87 -17.54
CA SER A 3 51.30 -25.93 -17.64
C SER A 3 51.82 -27.03 -18.58
N TYR A 4 51.77 -28.27 -18.09
CA TYR A 4 52.15 -29.46 -18.84
C TYR A 4 50.91 -30.29 -19.12
N LYS A 5 50.84 -30.91 -20.30
CA LYS A 5 49.77 -31.82 -20.67
C LYS A 5 50.15 -33.26 -20.37
N VAL A 6 49.25 -34.04 -19.78
CA VAL A 6 49.44 -35.47 -19.56
C VAL A 6 49.38 -36.20 -20.89
N LEU A 7 50.49 -36.83 -21.28
CA LEU A 7 50.61 -37.56 -22.53
C LEU A 7 50.29 -39.05 -22.35
N LYS A 8 50.76 -39.63 -21.25
CA LYS A 8 50.57 -41.04 -20.88
C LYS A 8 50.80 -41.19 -19.38
N PHE A 9 50.15 -42.15 -18.75
CA PHE A 9 50.47 -42.59 -17.40
C PHE A 9 50.38 -44.12 -17.32
N ASP A 10 51.22 -44.69 -16.48
CA ASP A 10 51.21 -46.09 -16.06
C ASP A 10 51.11 -46.10 -14.51
N ASP A 11 51.08 -47.27 -13.88
CA ASP A 11 50.90 -47.39 -12.43
C ASP A 11 52.04 -46.75 -11.62
N GLU A 12 53.23 -46.64 -12.21
CA GLU A 12 54.45 -46.16 -11.52
C GLU A 12 54.84 -44.73 -11.93
N PHE A 13 54.50 -44.31 -13.17
CA PHE A 13 54.98 -43.04 -13.74
C PHE A 13 53.95 -42.32 -14.60
N VAL A 14 54.02 -40.99 -14.58
CA VAL A 14 53.25 -40.07 -15.41
C VAL A 14 54.19 -39.31 -16.33
N TYR A 15 53.84 -39.29 -17.62
CA TYR A 15 54.58 -38.60 -18.66
C TYR A 15 53.83 -37.31 -19.05
N LEU A 16 54.49 -36.19 -18.81
CA LEU A 16 54.01 -34.85 -19.06
C LEU A 16 54.70 -34.25 -20.29
N THR A 17 54.00 -33.47 -21.09
CA THR A 17 54.54 -32.77 -22.26
C THR A 17 54.25 -31.27 -22.22
N GLN A 18 55.25 -30.45 -22.53
CA GLN A 18 55.11 -29.01 -22.72
C GLN A 18 56.00 -28.59 -23.91
N ASP A 19 55.39 -28.03 -24.95
CA ASP A 19 56.07 -27.50 -26.14
C ASP A 19 57.11 -28.46 -26.76
N GLY A 20 56.77 -29.75 -26.82
CA GLY A 20 57.62 -30.81 -27.38
C GLY A 20 58.68 -31.40 -26.44
N LYS A 21 58.77 -30.94 -25.19
CA LYS A 21 59.62 -31.53 -24.15
C LYS A 21 58.82 -32.44 -23.24
N ILE A 22 59.30 -33.67 -23.05
CA ILE A 22 58.66 -34.69 -22.20
C ILE A 22 59.36 -34.73 -20.83
N LYS A 23 58.58 -34.71 -19.76
CA LYS A 23 59.03 -34.93 -18.38
C LYS A 23 58.39 -36.20 -17.82
N LYS A 24 59.18 -37.00 -17.10
CA LYS A 24 58.75 -38.20 -16.40
C LYS A 24 58.66 -37.91 -14.90
N LEU A 25 57.52 -38.19 -14.29
CA LEU A 25 57.27 -38.00 -12.85
C LEU A 25 56.72 -39.29 -12.24
N ALA A 26 56.96 -39.51 -10.95
CA ALA A 26 56.37 -40.62 -10.21
C ALA A 26 54.85 -40.40 -10.06
N ARG A 27 54.04 -41.46 -10.16
CA ARG A 27 52.59 -41.39 -9.98
C ARG A 27 52.20 -40.89 -8.58
N ASP A 28 53.02 -41.22 -7.58
CA ASP A 28 52.84 -40.84 -6.17
C ASP A 28 52.83 -39.32 -5.93
N LEU A 29 53.39 -38.53 -6.85
CA LEU A 29 53.39 -37.07 -6.78
C LEU A 29 52.03 -36.46 -7.16
N PHE A 30 51.09 -37.28 -7.61
CA PHE A 30 49.76 -36.87 -8.01
C PHE A 30 48.74 -37.46 -7.05
N ASP A 31 48.24 -36.63 -6.14
CA ASP A 31 47.21 -36.96 -5.14
C ASP A 31 45.78 -36.92 -5.70
N PHE A 32 45.64 -36.83 -7.02
CA PHE A 32 44.37 -36.76 -7.74
C PHE A 32 44.31 -37.77 -8.91
N ASP A 33 43.09 -38.01 -9.38
CA ASP A 33 42.82 -38.83 -10.56
C ASP A 33 43.23 -38.09 -11.82
N ILE A 34 44.16 -38.67 -12.57
CA ILE A 34 44.66 -38.10 -13.82
C ILE A 34 44.02 -38.82 -15.01
N LYS A 35 43.61 -38.06 -16.02
CA LYS A 35 43.19 -38.57 -17.32
C LYS A 35 44.15 -38.14 -18.42
N LEU A 36 44.09 -38.87 -19.52
CA LEU A 36 44.90 -38.57 -20.70
C LEU A 36 44.49 -37.20 -21.26
N GLY A 37 45.46 -36.30 -21.41
CA GLY A 37 45.23 -34.97 -21.96
C GLY A 37 44.91 -33.88 -20.93
N ASP A 38 44.82 -34.22 -19.64
CA ASP A 38 44.69 -33.23 -18.56
C ASP A 38 45.90 -32.29 -18.54
N LYS A 39 45.67 -31.03 -18.20
CA LYS A 39 46.75 -30.08 -17.93
C LYS A 39 47.05 -30.06 -16.45
N VAL A 40 48.33 -30.04 -16.11
CA VAL A 40 48.82 -29.98 -14.73
C VAL A 40 49.90 -28.91 -14.63
N ASP A 41 49.89 -28.17 -13.54
CA ASP A 41 50.95 -27.24 -13.21
C ASP A 41 52.03 -27.96 -12.42
N TYR A 42 53.25 -27.89 -12.94
CA TYR A 42 54.43 -28.48 -12.31
C TYR A 42 55.29 -27.38 -11.69
N ILE A 43 55.44 -27.42 -10.36
CA ILE A 43 56.28 -26.49 -9.60
C ILE A 43 57.34 -27.29 -8.84
N GLN A 44 58.60 -26.91 -9.02
CA GLN A 44 59.72 -27.50 -8.30
C GLN A 44 60.49 -26.38 -7.60
N ASP A 45 60.53 -26.45 -6.27
CA ASP A 45 61.29 -25.53 -5.43
C ASP A 45 62.16 -26.33 -4.44
N GLY A 46 63.46 -26.39 -4.73
CA GLY A 46 64.40 -27.25 -4.00
C GLY A 46 64.00 -28.73 -4.03
N ASP A 47 63.77 -29.29 -2.83
CA ASP A 47 63.38 -30.69 -2.63
C ASP A 47 61.86 -30.94 -2.74
N ILE A 48 61.06 -29.87 -2.88
CA ILE A 48 59.60 -29.97 -2.94
C ILE A 48 59.15 -29.97 -4.39
N VAL A 49 58.47 -31.04 -4.79
CA VAL A 49 57.83 -31.19 -6.10
C VAL A 49 56.33 -31.17 -5.88
N LEU A 50 55.65 -30.15 -6.40
CA LEU A 50 54.20 -30.00 -6.31
C LEU A 50 53.59 -30.06 -7.70
N VAL A 51 52.62 -30.95 -7.86
CA VAL A 51 51.83 -31.07 -9.09
C VAL A 51 50.39 -30.74 -8.76
N LEU A 52 49.82 -29.76 -9.45
CA LEU A 52 48.41 -29.37 -9.28
C LEU A 52 47.65 -29.61 -10.58
N PRO A 53 46.36 -29.99 -10.52
CA PRO A 53 45.52 -29.93 -11.71
C PRO A 53 45.46 -28.48 -12.18
N ASN A 54 45.87 -28.23 -13.43
CA ASN A 54 45.81 -26.90 -14.00
C ASN A 54 44.33 -26.59 -14.20
N GLN A 55 43.82 -25.72 -13.32
CA GLN A 55 42.57 -25.03 -13.57
C GLN A 55 42.89 -23.96 -14.60
N ASP A 56 43.01 -24.37 -15.87
CA ASP A 56 42.62 -23.47 -16.96
C ASP A 56 41.31 -22.83 -16.51
N GLU A 57 41.13 -21.55 -16.77
CA GLU A 57 39.90 -20.79 -16.52
C GLU A 57 38.72 -21.40 -17.30
N ALA A 58 38.33 -22.60 -16.91
CA ALA A 58 37.14 -23.30 -17.27
C ALA A 58 36.06 -22.46 -16.62
N ALA A 59 35.33 -21.77 -17.48
CA ALA A 59 33.93 -21.45 -17.28
C ALA A 59 33.35 -22.38 -16.21
N LEU A 60 32.91 -21.78 -15.11
CA LEU A 60 32.36 -22.42 -13.92
C LEU A 60 31.26 -23.42 -14.31
N ASP A 61 31.64 -24.60 -14.76
CA ASP A 61 30.73 -25.70 -15.07
C ASP A 61 30.55 -26.46 -13.75
N LEU A 62 29.76 -25.84 -12.89
CA LEU A 62 29.26 -26.40 -11.64
C LEU A 62 28.15 -27.40 -12.00
N ASN A 63 28.55 -28.54 -12.57
CA ASN A 63 27.68 -29.68 -12.73
C ASN A 63 28.06 -30.79 -11.71
N ASP A 64 27.00 -31.29 -11.07
CA ASP A 64 26.90 -32.31 -10.02
C ASP A 64 27.41 -31.90 -8.62
N ASP A 65 26.60 -31.83 -7.56
CA ASP A 65 25.30 -32.46 -7.31
C ASP A 65 24.54 -31.68 -6.22
N LYS A 66 23.20 -31.58 -6.37
CA LYS A 66 22.21 -31.09 -5.39
C LYS A 66 22.43 -29.69 -4.80
N SER A 67 22.04 -28.63 -5.51
CA SER A 67 21.60 -27.41 -4.82
C SER A 67 20.67 -26.53 -5.67
N VAL A 68 19.36 -26.73 -5.52
CA VAL A 68 18.34 -25.76 -5.97
C VAL A 68 18.52 -24.35 -5.39
N LYS A 69 19.29 -24.21 -4.29
CA LYS A 69 19.72 -22.91 -3.76
C LYS A 69 20.79 -22.26 -4.64
N SER A 70 21.65 -23.05 -5.29
CA SER A 70 22.66 -22.51 -6.22
C SER A 70 22.01 -21.92 -7.46
N GLY A 71 21.02 -22.58 -8.08
CA GLY A 71 20.37 -22.06 -9.29
C GLY A 71 19.61 -20.74 -9.08
N LEU A 72 18.90 -20.59 -7.95
CA LEU A 72 18.22 -19.32 -7.62
C LEU A 72 19.22 -18.24 -7.21
N LEU A 73 20.21 -18.58 -6.39
CA LEU A 73 21.23 -17.63 -5.96
C LEU A 73 22.10 -17.17 -7.14
N GLN A 74 22.39 -18.08 -8.07
CA GLN A 74 23.12 -17.83 -9.30
C GLN A 74 22.25 -17.05 -10.30
N GLY A 75 20.95 -17.31 -10.36
CA GLY A 75 20.00 -16.52 -11.15
C GLY A 75 19.87 -15.08 -10.62
N ILE A 76 19.76 -14.90 -9.31
CA ILE A 76 19.75 -13.59 -8.66
C ILE A 76 21.09 -12.89 -8.87
N LEU A 77 22.21 -13.59 -8.63
CA LEU A 77 23.54 -13.06 -8.86
C LEU A 77 23.75 -12.67 -10.32
N ASN A 78 23.28 -13.47 -11.28
CA ASN A 78 23.38 -13.18 -12.70
C ASN A 78 22.53 -11.96 -13.08
N LEU A 79 21.31 -11.83 -12.53
CA LEU A 79 20.47 -10.64 -12.70
C LEU A 79 21.18 -9.38 -12.15
N PHE A 80 21.83 -9.47 -10.99
CA PHE A 80 22.62 -8.38 -10.41
C PHE A 80 23.86 -8.06 -11.24
N LEU A 81 24.57 -9.07 -11.72
CA LEU A 81 25.75 -8.92 -12.58
C LEU A 81 25.38 -8.34 -13.93
N GLU A 82 24.27 -8.73 -14.54
CA GLU A 82 23.75 -8.16 -15.79
C GLU A 82 23.40 -6.68 -15.62
N THR A 83 22.79 -6.32 -14.49
CA THR A 83 22.46 -4.92 -14.15
C THR A 83 23.73 -4.08 -13.89
N LEU A 84 24.81 -4.68 -13.38
CA LEU A 84 26.11 -4.02 -13.14
C LEU A 84 27.04 -4.04 -14.37
N SER A 85 26.92 -5.06 -15.22
CA SER A 85 27.77 -5.32 -16.40
C SER A 85 27.41 -4.43 -17.58
N ILE A 86 26.25 -3.74 -17.54
CA ILE A 86 25.89 -2.67 -18.47
C ILE A 86 26.95 -1.54 -18.55
N HIS A 87 27.94 -1.47 -17.65
CA HIS A 87 29.07 -0.54 -17.77
C HIS A 87 30.49 -1.15 -17.74
N ASN A 88 30.70 -2.47 -17.65
CA ASN A 88 32.06 -3.03 -17.69
C ASN A 88 32.11 -4.48 -18.16
N ASN A 89 32.45 -4.68 -19.42
CA ASN A 89 32.60 -5.97 -20.09
C ASN A 89 33.97 -6.60 -19.77
N ASP A 90 34.30 -6.76 -18.48
CA ASP A 90 35.59 -7.26 -18.01
C ASP A 90 35.37 -8.38 -16.98
N LEU A 91 34.77 -9.48 -17.47
CA LEU A 91 34.38 -10.66 -16.69
C LEU A 91 35.58 -11.45 -16.13
N GLY A 92 36.81 -11.13 -16.52
CA GLY A 92 38.02 -11.78 -16.01
C GLY A 92 38.46 -11.28 -14.63
N ASN A 93 37.94 -10.15 -14.15
CA ASN A 93 38.37 -9.55 -12.88
C ASN A 93 37.22 -9.48 -11.86
N LEU A 94 36.84 -10.64 -11.32
CA LEU A 94 35.83 -10.81 -10.25
C LEU A 94 36.02 -9.84 -9.08
N LYS A 95 37.26 -9.50 -8.74
CA LYS A 95 37.58 -8.54 -7.67
C LYS A 95 37.08 -7.13 -7.99
N LYS A 96 37.14 -6.72 -9.26
CA LYS A 96 36.66 -5.41 -9.75
C LYS A 96 35.14 -5.37 -9.80
N ILE A 97 34.51 -6.48 -10.18
CA ILE A 97 33.04 -6.64 -10.20
C ILE A 97 32.47 -6.60 -8.78
N PHE A 98 33.09 -7.28 -7.83
CA PHE A 98 32.70 -7.22 -6.42
C PHE A 98 32.92 -5.82 -5.82
N SER A 99 34.04 -5.18 -6.13
CA SER A 99 34.29 -3.79 -5.72
C SER A 99 33.25 -2.83 -6.30
N GLN A 100 32.84 -3.01 -7.56
CA GLN A 100 31.81 -2.21 -8.21
C GLN A 100 30.43 -2.50 -7.63
N LEU A 101 30.14 -3.75 -7.27
CA LEU A 101 28.93 -4.13 -6.53
C LEU A 101 28.88 -3.45 -5.16
N LEU A 102 29.98 -3.44 -4.40
CA LEU A 102 30.04 -2.74 -3.12
C LEU A 102 29.82 -1.23 -3.26
N VAL A 103 30.39 -0.61 -4.30
CA VAL A 103 30.22 0.83 -4.55
C VAL A 103 28.79 1.17 -4.93
N THR A 104 28.18 0.40 -5.84
CA THR A 104 26.78 0.60 -6.25
C THR A 104 25.80 0.30 -5.12
N LEU A 105 26.08 -0.71 -4.30
CA LEU A 105 25.30 -1.03 -3.11
C LEU A 105 25.41 0.08 -2.07
N PHE A 106 26.60 0.65 -1.85
CA PHE A 106 26.80 1.80 -0.97
C PHE A 106 26.09 3.06 -1.47
N MET A 107 26.12 3.30 -2.79
CA MET A 107 25.32 4.35 -3.45
C MET A 107 23.83 4.17 -3.18
N ALA A 108 23.29 2.97 -3.41
CA ALA A 108 21.88 2.66 -3.16
C ALA A 108 21.51 2.76 -1.67
N TRP A 109 22.41 2.30 -0.79
CA TRP A 109 22.26 2.39 0.66
C TRP A 109 22.26 3.83 1.17
N SER A 110 23.04 4.72 0.54
CA SER A 110 23.02 6.14 0.89
C SER A 110 21.65 6.78 0.62
N LEU A 111 20.98 6.36 -0.46
CA LEU A 111 19.61 6.76 -0.78
C LEU A 111 18.60 6.17 0.22
N LEU A 112 18.84 4.94 0.66
CA LEU A 112 18.00 4.25 1.65
C LEU A 112 18.04 4.93 3.04
N GLY A 113 19.18 5.51 3.42
CA GLY A 113 19.28 6.31 4.63
C GLY A 113 18.38 7.55 4.58
N VAL A 114 18.34 8.24 3.44
CA VAL A 114 17.49 9.43 3.24
C VAL A 114 16.01 9.05 3.30
N ILE A 115 15.58 7.98 2.62
CA ILE A 115 14.17 7.54 2.70
C ILE A 115 13.80 7.07 4.11
N ALA A 116 14.71 6.45 4.85
CA ALA A 116 14.45 6.03 6.23
C ALA A 116 14.24 7.23 7.16
N ILE A 117 15.04 8.29 7.01
CA ILE A 117 14.88 9.54 7.77
C ILE A 117 13.56 10.23 7.39
N GLU A 118 13.22 10.27 6.11
CA GLU A 118 11.95 10.83 5.62
C GLU A 118 10.74 10.08 6.23
N ILE A 119 10.82 8.75 6.30
CA ILE A 119 9.78 7.94 6.96
C ILE A 119 9.70 8.25 8.46
N LEU A 120 10.83 8.46 9.14
CA LEU A 120 10.84 8.86 10.55
C LEU A 120 10.13 10.20 10.76
N LEU A 121 10.42 11.19 9.91
CA LEU A 121 9.76 12.50 9.92
C LEU A 121 8.26 12.38 9.60
N LEU A 122 7.90 11.51 8.66
CA LEU A 122 6.50 11.20 8.38
C LEU A 122 5.79 10.58 9.58
N ILE A 123 6.44 9.68 10.32
CA ILE A 123 5.88 9.09 11.54
C ILE A 123 5.70 10.16 12.61
N GLU A 124 6.68 11.05 12.81
CA GLU A 124 6.58 12.17 13.75
C GLU A 124 5.37 13.08 13.40
N SER A 125 5.25 13.45 12.12
CA SER A 125 4.09 14.18 11.61
C SER A 125 2.78 13.42 11.83
N LEU A 126 2.76 12.12 11.54
CA LEU A 126 1.58 11.27 11.67
C LEU A 126 1.12 11.18 13.13
N ILE A 127 2.03 11.09 14.10
CA ILE A 127 1.71 11.06 15.52
C ILE A 127 1.01 12.36 15.94
N THR A 128 1.55 13.53 15.55
CA THR A 128 0.91 14.82 15.85
C THR A 128 -0.46 14.95 15.18
N PHE A 129 -0.60 14.44 13.97
CA PHE A 129 -1.86 14.41 13.24
C PHE A 129 -2.91 13.53 13.94
N ILE A 130 -2.53 12.31 14.34
CA ILE A 130 -3.41 11.39 15.08
C ILE A 130 -3.81 12.02 16.41
N TRP A 131 -2.88 12.62 17.16
CA TRP A 131 -3.20 13.31 18.41
C TRP A 131 -4.21 14.44 18.19
N ARG A 132 -3.99 15.29 17.18
CA ARG A 132 -4.90 16.39 16.84
C ARG A 132 -6.27 15.88 16.40
N LEU A 133 -6.32 14.80 15.63
CA LEU A 133 -7.54 14.14 15.19
C LEU A 133 -8.31 13.54 16.38
N LEU A 134 -7.59 12.93 17.33
CA LEU A 134 -8.16 12.36 18.55
C LEU A 134 -8.77 13.45 19.42
N VAL A 135 -8.05 14.55 19.69
CA VAL A 135 -8.57 15.71 20.44
C VAL A 135 -9.80 16.30 19.77
N LYS A 136 -9.80 16.40 18.44
CA LYS A 136 -10.94 16.92 17.67
C LYS A 136 -12.12 15.94 17.66
N GLY A 137 -11.85 14.64 17.60
CA GLY A 137 -12.83 13.56 17.66
C GLY A 137 -13.52 13.48 19.02
N VAL A 138 -12.78 13.57 20.12
CA VAL A 138 -13.34 13.61 21.49
C VAL A 138 -14.26 14.82 21.68
N LYS A 139 -13.88 16.00 21.18
CA LYS A 139 -14.76 17.19 21.18
C LYS A 139 -16.00 17.00 20.31
N GLY A 140 -15.85 16.36 19.15
CA GLY A 140 -16.96 16.02 18.27
C GLY A 140 -17.94 15.04 18.90
N LEU A 141 -17.43 14.04 19.63
CA LEU A 141 -18.24 13.06 20.35
C LEU A 141 -19.08 13.75 21.43
N HIS A 142 -18.47 14.66 22.21
CA HIS A 142 -19.20 15.43 23.23
C HIS A 142 -20.29 16.34 22.66
N ILE A 143 -20.09 16.90 21.46
CA ILE A 143 -21.11 17.70 20.74
C ILE A 143 -22.23 16.82 20.19
N VAL A 144 -21.90 15.63 19.68
CA VAL A 144 -22.89 14.65 19.20
C VAL A 144 -23.75 14.11 20.35
N ASP A 145 -23.15 13.86 21.51
CA ASP A 145 -23.91 13.45 22.69
C ASP A 145 -24.84 14.57 23.17
N ASN A 146 -24.38 15.82 23.15
CA ASN A 146 -25.22 16.96 23.50
C ASN A 146 -26.35 17.16 22.48
N SER A 147 -26.09 17.03 21.17
CA SER A 147 -27.11 17.19 20.12
C SER A 147 -28.16 16.07 20.12
N ARG A 148 -27.78 14.84 20.49
CA ARG A 148 -28.73 13.75 20.75
C ARG A 148 -29.73 14.10 21.84
N LYS A 149 -29.27 14.77 22.91
CA LYS A 149 -30.15 15.25 23.99
C LYS A 149 -31.12 16.33 23.49
N TYR A 150 -30.65 17.26 22.65
CA TYR A 150 -31.52 18.29 22.03
C TYR A 150 -32.57 17.69 21.09
N MET A 151 -32.23 16.64 20.33
CA MET A 151 -33.20 15.94 19.48
C MET A 151 -34.31 15.26 20.29
N ALA A 152 -33.99 14.72 21.48
CA ALA A 152 -35.00 14.16 22.39
C ALA A 152 -35.96 15.23 22.91
N TYR A 153 -35.44 16.38 23.39
CA TYR A 153 -36.28 17.50 23.83
C TYR A 153 -37.18 18.07 22.73
N ARG A 154 -36.66 18.17 21.50
CA ARG A 154 -37.45 18.61 20.33
C ARG A 154 -38.62 17.66 20.06
N LYS A 155 -38.36 16.35 20.13
CA LYS A 155 -39.37 15.31 19.88
C LYS A 155 -40.49 15.33 20.93
N GLU A 156 -40.15 15.57 22.19
CA GLU A 156 -41.12 15.72 23.27
C GLU A 156 -42.00 16.96 23.09
N GLN A 157 -41.41 18.12 22.74
CA GLN A 157 -42.19 19.33 22.47
C GLN A 157 -43.12 19.19 21.26
N GLU A 158 -42.68 18.48 20.22
CA GLU A 158 -43.52 18.19 19.06
C GLU A 158 -44.68 17.26 19.42
N ALA A 159 -44.47 16.29 20.31
CA ALA A 159 -45.53 15.41 20.79
C ALA A 159 -46.59 16.17 21.60
N ILE A 160 -46.16 17.07 22.50
CA ILE A 160 -47.08 17.90 23.31
C ILE A 160 -47.90 18.81 22.39
N ARG A 161 -47.24 19.52 21.46
CA ARG A 161 -47.93 20.41 20.52
C ARG A 161 -48.91 19.66 19.63
N ASN A 162 -48.56 18.46 19.17
CA ASN A 162 -49.45 17.65 18.34
C ASN A 162 -50.65 17.10 19.11
N GLN A 163 -50.49 16.88 20.42
CA GLN A 163 -51.59 16.51 21.30
C GLN A 163 -52.54 17.69 21.54
N GLU A 164 -52.01 18.88 21.83
CA GLU A 164 -52.81 20.11 21.95
C GLU A 164 -53.59 20.40 20.66
N ASN A 165 -52.94 20.29 19.50
CA ASN A 165 -53.59 20.52 18.21
C ASN A 165 -54.74 19.53 17.95
N ARG A 166 -54.59 18.26 18.36
CA ARG A 166 -55.67 17.25 18.26
C ARG A 166 -56.85 17.57 19.16
N GLU A 167 -56.59 18.00 20.39
CA GLU A 167 -57.65 18.39 21.32
C GLU A 167 -58.40 19.64 20.82
N GLU A 168 -57.69 20.60 20.23
CA GLU A 168 -58.30 21.77 19.59
C GLU A 168 -59.12 21.40 18.36
N GLU A 169 -58.61 20.53 17.49
CA GLU A 169 -59.34 19.99 16.34
C GLU A 169 -60.64 19.28 16.77
N GLU A 170 -60.59 18.45 17.82
CA GLU A 170 -61.78 17.80 18.36
C GLU A 170 -62.81 18.80 18.92
N ARG A 171 -62.35 19.88 19.56
CA ARG A 171 -63.24 20.96 20.03
C ARG A 171 -63.89 21.70 18.88
N LEU A 172 -63.12 22.03 17.84
CA LEU A 172 -63.63 22.69 16.64
C LEU A 172 -64.64 21.81 15.91
N LEU A 173 -64.39 20.49 15.79
CA LEU A 173 -65.32 19.54 15.21
C LEU A 173 -66.63 19.43 15.98
N ARG A 174 -66.58 19.47 17.32
CA ARG A 174 -67.79 19.49 18.15
C ARG A 174 -68.63 20.75 17.92
N LEU A 175 -67.98 21.91 17.86
CA LEU A 175 -68.67 23.18 17.57
C LEU A 175 -69.27 23.18 16.16
N ALA A 176 -68.56 22.68 15.16
CA ALA A 176 -69.06 22.56 13.80
C ALA A 176 -70.28 21.62 13.70
N LEU A 177 -70.24 20.46 14.40
CA LEU A 177 -71.37 19.54 14.48
C LEU A 177 -72.57 20.15 15.23
N GLU A 178 -72.31 20.94 16.27
CA GLU A 178 -73.36 21.66 17.00
C GLU A 178 -74.00 22.72 16.11
N GLN A 179 -73.21 23.51 15.37
CA GLN A 179 -73.70 24.46 14.38
C GLN A 179 -74.47 23.78 13.25
N GLU A 180 -74.03 22.62 12.77
CA GLU A 180 -74.77 21.86 11.76
C GLU A 180 -76.12 21.38 12.31
N LYS A 181 -76.16 20.93 13.58
CA LYS A 181 -77.41 20.54 14.24
C LYS A 181 -78.34 21.72 14.48
N THR A 182 -77.83 22.87 14.90
CA THR A 182 -78.64 24.08 15.07
C THR A 182 -79.15 24.59 13.72
N ALA A 183 -78.31 24.60 12.67
CA ALA A 183 -78.71 24.98 11.32
C ALA A 183 -79.74 24.00 10.73
N LYS A 184 -79.62 22.70 10.97
CA LYS A 184 -80.65 21.70 10.60
C LYS A 184 -81.94 21.86 11.41
N ALA A 185 -81.85 22.23 12.69
CA ALA A 185 -83.02 22.50 13.52
C ALA A 185 -83.70 23.82 13.16
N GLU A 186 -82.95 24.82 12.70
CA GLU A 186 -83.47 26.07 12.14
C GLU A 186 -84.09 25.82 10.76
N ALA A 187 -83.44 25.07 9.88
CA ALA A 187 -84.02 24.66 8.60
C ALA A 187 -85.29 23.80 8.77
N ALA A 188 -85.38 22.99 9.84
CA ALA A 188 -86.59 22.24 10.20
C ALA A 188 -87.67 23.11 10.88
N LYS A 189 -87.33 24.30 11.37
CA LYS A 189 -88.29 25.30 11.87
C LYS A 189 -88.76 26.26 10.75
N ASP A 190 -87.96 26.43 9.70
CA ASP A 190 -88.30 27.28 8.55
C ASP A 190 -89.32 26.63 7.59
N ASP A 191 -89.51 25.30 7.64
CA ASP A 191 -90.60 24.60 6.92
C ASP A 191 -92.00 24.82 7.57
N SER A 192 -92.13 25.82 8.46
CA SER A 192 -93.37 26.17 9.17
C SER A 192 -93.73 27.66 9.12
N SER A 193 -93.02 28.52 8.38
CA SER A 193 -93.39 29.94 8.34
C SER A 193 -92.96 30.66 7.06
N ASP A 194 -93.62 30.33 5.95
CA ASP A 194 -93.69 31.24 4.81
C ASP A 194 -94.65 32.39 5.13
N ASN A 195 -94.14 33.62 5.35
CA ASN A 195 -94.58 34.76 4.55
C ASN A 195 -93.66 36.00 4.66
N GLU A 196 -93.47 36.62 3.49
CA GLU A 196 -93.14 38.04 3.23
C GLU A 196 -91.73 38.60 3.54
N THR A 197 -91.00 38.84 2.45
CA THR A 197 -90.06 39.97 2.26
C THR A 197 -90.83 41.28 2.06
N PRO A 198 -90.21 42.48 1.98
CA PRO A 198 -88.80 42.87 2.18
C PRO A 198 -88.65 44.15 3.07
N ASP A 199 -87.44 44.62 3.36
CA ASP A 199 -87.02 45.99 2.98
C ASP A 199 -85.54 46.27 3.32
N VAL A 200 -85.01 47.13 2.46
CA VAL A 200 -83.68 47.73 2.27
C VAL A 200 -83.17 48.50 3.49
N LYS A 201 -81.84 48.54 3.70
CA LYS A 201 -81.13 49.80 3.99
C LYS A 201 -79.62 49.75 3.78
N GLU A 202 -79.18 50.73 3.00
CA GLU A 202 -77.81 51.26 2.86
C GLU A 202 -77.13 51.52 4.21
N THR A 203 -75.80 51.55 4.24
CA THR A 203 -75.03 52.82 4.40
C THR A 203 -73.51 52.61 4.42
N ASN A 204 -72.84 53.49 3.66
CA ASN A 204 -71.65 54.29 4.00
C ASN A 204 -70.31 53.58 4.31
N ASN A 205 -69.30 53.76 3.44
CA ASN A 205 -68.32 54.86 3.44
C ASN A 205 -67.47 54.90 4.71
N ASP A 206 -66.14 54.75 4.62
CA ASP A 206 -65.25 55.89 4.38
C ASP A 206 -63.75 55.52 4.56
N SER A 207 -62.92 56.18 3.75
CA SER A 207 -61.54 56.67 3.93
C SER A 207 -60.51 55.86 4.75
N THR A 208 -59.35 55.60 4.15
CA THR A 208 -58.16 56.51 4.18
C THR A 208 -56.92 55.72 3.75
N GLN A 209 -56.24 56.13 2.68
CA GLN A 209 -54.85 55.71 2.43
C GLN A 209 -54.00 56.94 2.05
N ASN A 210 -53.22 57.40 3.03
CA ASN A 210 -52.02 58.20 2.82
C ASN A 210 -50.84 57.25 2.64
N THR A 211 -50.05 57.40 1.58
CA THR A 211 -48.58 57.28 1.68
C THR A 211 -47.89 58.01 0.53
N THR A 212 -47.16 59.05 0.87
CA THR A 212 -46.08 59.65 0.06
C THR A 212 -44.78 59.46 0.83
N GLU A 213 -43.67 59.40 0.09
CA GLU A 213 -42.24 59.43 0.51
C GLU A 213 -41.67 58.10 1.04
N LYS A 214 -40.69 57.44 0.41
CA LYS A 214 -39.54 57.82 -0.44
C LYS A 214 -38.34 58.38 0.35
N ASP A 215 -37.22 57.70 0.10
CA ASP A 215 -35.79 57.99 0.37
C ASP A 215 -35.25 57.82 1.81
#